data_AF-D4E056-F1
#
_entry.id   AF-D4E056-F1
#
_cell.length_a   1.000
_cell.length_b   1.000
_cell.length_c   1.000
_cell.angle_alpha   90.00
_cell.angle_beta   90.00
_cell.angle_gamma   90.00
#
_symmetry.space_group_name_H-M   'P 1'
#
loop_
_entity.id
_entity.type
_entity.pdbx_description
1 polymer ?
#
loop_
_entity_poly.entity_id
_entity_poly.type
_entity_poly.pdbx_seq_one_letter_code
_entity_poly.pdbx_strand_id
1 'polypeptide(L)'
;MTAGEVRYAVDSLTVNNLVDLRRRTRVGMGTCQGELCACRAAGLLTRFNVTTPQQSLTQLSHFLNERWKGVQPIAWGDALRESEFTGWVYQGLCGLDARGDAKQEADDAI
;
A
#
# COMPACT_ATOMS: atom_id res chain seq x y z
N MET A 1 11.60 -0.53 7.73
CA MET A 1 11.28 -1.77 7.01
C MET A 1 12.37 -2.09 6.01
N THR A 2 13.04 -3.23 6.19
CA THR A 2 14.15 -3.70 5.38
C THR A 2 13.73 -4.91 4.53
N ALA A 3 14.52 -5.25 3.50
CA ALA A 3 14.26 -6.45 2.69
C ALA A 3 14.38 -7.75 3.52
N GLY A 4 15.26 -7.76 4.53
CA GLY A 4 15.43 -8.90 5.43
C GLY A 4 14.21 -9.14 6.30
N GLU A 5 13.59 -8.09 6.85
CA GLU A 5 12.35 -8.19 7.62
C GLU A 5 11.19 -8.73 6.78
N VAL A 6 11.05 -8.27 5.53
CA VAL A 6 10.01 -8.76 4.63
C VAL A 6 10.24 -10.23 4.28
N ARG A 7 11.48 -10.62 3.96
CA ARG A 7 11.80 -12.02 3.67
C ARG A 7 11.53 -12.93 4.86
N TYR A 8 11.96 -12.52 6.06
CA TYR A 8 11.66 -13.25 7.29
C TYR A 8 10.14 -13.41 7.50
N ALA A 9 9.36 -12.36 7.26
CA ALA A 9 7.91 -12.42 7.42
C ALA A 9 7.24 -13.37 6.40
N VAL A 10 7.74 -13.42 5.16
CA VAL A 10 7.29 -14.37 4.14
C VAL A 10 7.62 -15.81 4.56
N ASP A 11 8.88 -16.07 4.92
CA ASP A 11 9.38 -17.44 5.17
C ASP A 11 8.90 -18.01 6.51
N SER A 12 8.76 -17.18 7.54
CA SER A 12 8.55 -17.62 8.93
C SER A 12 7.20 -17.21 9.54
N LEU A 13 6.50 -16.22 8.96
CA LEU A 13 5.25 -15.69 9.51
C LEU A 13 4.04 -15.92 8.60
N THR A 14 4.18 -16.69 7.53
CA THR A 14 3.08 -17.04 6.60
C THR A 14 2.39 -15.79 6.03
N VAL A 15 3.18 -14.81 5.61
CA VAL A 15 2.68 -13.60 4.96
C VAL A 15 2.43 -13.89 3.48
N ASN A 16 1.17 -13.77 3.04
CA ASN A 16 0.77 -14.05 1.66
C ASN A 16 0.34 -12.79 0.87
N ASN A 17 0.26 -11.63 1.53
CA ASN A 17 -0.16 -10.37 0.92
C ASN A 17 0.30 -9.18 1.79
N LEU A 18 0.12 -7.97 1.27
CA LEU A 18 0.52 -6.73 1.95
C LEU A 18 -0.25 -6.49 3.26
N VAL A 19 -1.49 -6.96 3.37
CA VAL A 19 -2.30 -6.81 4.59
C VAL A 19 -1.77 -7.70 5.72
N ASP A 20 -1.38 -8.93 5.41
CA ASP A 20 -0.72 -9.83 6.36
C ASP A 20 0.60 -9.25 6.83
N LEU A 21 1.39 -8.71 5.89
CA LEU A 21 2.64 -8.04 6.21
C LEU A 21 2.41 -6.86 7.17
N ARG A 22 1.38 -6.03 6.93
CA ARG A 22 0.97 -4.94 7.83
C ARG A 22 0.65 -5.46 9.23
N ARG A 23 -0.15 -6.53 9.33
CA ARG A 23 -0.54 -7.11 10.63
C ARG A 23 0.65 -7.69 11.39
N ARG A 24 1.64 -8.26 10.71
CA ARG A 24 2.82 -8.89 11.32
C ARG A 24 3.96 -7.91 11.64
N THR A 25 4.11 -6.84 10.88
CA THR A 25 5.30 -5.97 10.95
C THR A 25 4.98 -4.51 11.27
N ARG A 26 3.69 -4.13 11.34
CA ARG A 26 3.25 -2.74 11.46
C ARG A 26 3.75 -1.84 10.31
N VAL A 27 4.01 -2.39 9.11
CA VAL A 27 4.39 -1.57 7.94
C VAL A 27 3.35 -0.45 7.71
N GLY A 28 3.86 0.76 7.49
CA GLY A 28 3.08 1.98 7.37
C GLY A 28 2.53 2.57 8.67
N MET A 29 2.82 1.97 9.83
CA MET A 29 2.54 2.58 11.13
C MET A 29 3.87 3.11 11.71
N GLY A 30 4.10 4.41 11.62
CA GLY A 30 5.34 5.06 12.07
C GLY A 30 5.66 6.28 11.22
N THR A 31 6.87 6.82 11.36
CA THR A 31 7.28 8.08 10.71
C THR A 31 7.18 8.08 9.19
N CYS A 32 7.29 6.91 8.53
CA CYS A 32 7.09 6.81 7.08
C CYS A 32 5.61 6.96 6.66
N GLN A 33 4.67 6.82 7.60
CA GLN A 33 3.23 6.97 7.38
C GLN A 33 2.67 6.23 6.14
N GLY A 34 3.32 5.16 5.71
CA GLY A 34 2.93 4.41 4.51
C GLY A 34 3.43 5.00 3.18
N GLU A 35 3.96 6.22 3.14
CA GLU A 35 4.32 6.98 1.92
C GLU A 35 5.29 6.24 0.99
N LEU A 36 6.36 5.66 1.54
CA LEU A 36 7.37 4.93 0.76
C LEU A 36 7.44 3.47 1.19
N CYS A 37 7.26 3.19 2.48
CA CYS A 37 7.42 1.84 3.01
C CYS A 37 6.36 0.88 2.46
N ALA A 38 5.12 1.32 2.22
CA ALA A 38 4.10 0.44 1.67
C ALA A 38 4.40 0.06 0.22
N CYS A 39 4.83 1.03 -0.61
CA CYS A 39 5.24 0.77 -1.99
C CYS A 39 6.42 -0.21 -2.04
N ARG A 40 7.44 0.02 -1.20
CA ARG A 40 8.62 -0.84 -1.14
C ARG A 40 8.28 -2.25 -0.67
N ALA A 41 7.35 -2.40 0.28
CA ALA A 41 6.86 -3.70 0.73
C ALA A 41 6.18 -4.45 -0.41
N ALA A 42 5.25 -3.79 -1.11
CA ALA A 42 4.53 -4.39 -2.23
C ALA A 42 5.50 -4.90 -3.31
N GLY A 43 6.51 -4.10 -3.69
CA GLY A 43 7.55 -4.52 -4.63
C GLY A 43 8.42 -5.67 -4.14
N LEU A 44 8.70 -5.74 -2.83
CA LEU A 44 9.44 -6.85 -2.24
C LEU A 44 8.61 -8.15 -2.22
N LEU A 45 7.30 -8.07 -1.97
CA LEU A 45 6.40 -9.22 -2.08
C LEU A 45 6.38 -9.78 -3.51
N THR A 46 6.36 -8.91 -4.53
CA THR A 46 6.54 -9.33 -5.92
C THR A 46 7.89 -10.01 -6.14
N ARG A 47 8.97 -9.41 -5.65
CA ARG A 47 10.33 -9.95 -5.80
C ARG A 47 10.52 -11.31 -5.12
N PHE A 48 9.79 -11.57 -4.04
CA PHE A 48 9.81 -12.84 -3.33
C PHE A 48 8.74 -13.83 -3.84
N ASN A 49 8.14 -13.57 -5.00
CA ASN A 49 7.13 -14.42 -5.64
C ASN A 49 5.88 -14.66 -4.77
N VAL A 50 5.55 -13.74 -3.87
CA VAL A 50 4.33 -13.81 -3.04
C VAL A 50 3.11 -13.29 -3.80
N THR A 51 3.31 -12.25 -4.61
CA THR A 51 2.25 -11.58 -5.38
C THR A 51 2.72 -11.29 -6.80
N THR A 52 1.78 -11.19 -7.74
CA THR A 52 2.09 -10.68 -9.09
C THR A 52 2.26 -9.15 -9.05
N PRO A 53 2.93 -8.52 -10.04
CA PRO A 53 3.01 -7.06 -10.13
C PRO A 53 1.64 -6.37 -10.06
N GLN A 54 0.65 -6.90 -10.76
CA GLN A 54 -0.72 -6.37 -10.78
C GLN A 54 -1.36 -6.49 -9.40
N GLN A 55 -1.27 -7.67 -8.75
CA GLN A 55 -1.78 -7.86 -7.39
C GLN A 55 -1.12 -6.93 -6.39
N SER A 56 0.19 -6.68 -6.52
CA SER A 56 0.92 -5.76 -5.65
C SER A 56 0.43 -4.32 -5.78
N LEU A 57 0.08 -3.87 -6.99
CA LEU A 57 -0.52 -2.55 -7.21
C LEU A 57 -1.91 -2.48 -6.58
N THR A 58 -2.78 -3.46 -6.82
CA THR A 58 -4.13 -3.51 -6.22
C THR A 58 -4.07 -3.54 -4.69
N GLN A 59 -3.19 -4.36 -4.11
CA GLN A 59 -3.01 -4.45 -2.67
C GLN A 59 -2.45 -3.15 -2.07
N LEU A 60 -1.58 -2.45 -2.81
CA LEU A 60 -1.05 -1.15 -2.41
C LEU A 60 -2.16 -0.08 -2.43
N SER A 61 -2.97 0.00 -3.49
CA SER A 61 -4.14 0.89 -3.54
C SER A 61 -5.10 0.62 -2.38
N HIS A 62 -5.42 -0.65 -2.12
CA HIS A 62 -6.27 -1.03 -1.00
C HIS A 62 -5.66 -0.61 0.35
N PHE A 63 -4.36 -0.80 0.54
CA PHE A 63 -3.65 -0.37 1.76
C PHE A 63 -3.78 1.14 2.00
N LEU A 64 -3.60 1.95 0.95
CA LEU A 64 -3.69 3.41 1.03
C LEU A 64 -5.13 3.87 1.30
N ASN A 65 -6.12 3.24 0.66
CA ASN A 65 -7.53 3.53 0.88
C ASN A 65 -7.97 3.19 2.32
N GLU A 66 -7.57 2.03 2.85
CA GLU A 66 -7.85 1.67 4.25
C GLU A 66 -7.21 2.65 5.24
N ARG A 67 -6.03 3.15 4.90
CA ARG A 67 -5.37 4.18 5.69
C ARG A 67 -6.13 5.51 5.64
N TRP A 68 -6.56 5.94 4.45
CA TRP A 68 -7.34 7.16 4.28
C TRP A 68 -8.64 7.14 5.08
N LYS A 69 -9.36 6.00 5.11
CA LYS A 69 -10.57 5.83 5.95
C LYS A 69 -10.31 6.16 7.43
N GLY A 70 -9.13 5.82 7.95
CA GLY A 70 -8.75 6.12 9.33
C GLY A 70 -8.33 7.58 9.57
N VAL A 71 -7.76 8.24 8.55
CA VAL A 71 -7.29 9.63 8.63
C VAL A 71 -8.40 10.64 8.36
N GLN A 72 -9.35 10.29 7.48
CA GLN A 72 -10.44 11.15 7.03
C GLN A 72 -11.18 11.87 8.18
N PRO A 73 -11.53 11.22 9.32
CA PRO A 73 -12.24 11.89 10.41
C PRO A 73 -11.41 12.94 11.14
N ILE A 74 -10.09 12.97 10.94
CA ILE A 74 -9.15 13.92 11.56
C ILE A 74 -8.32 14.69 10.53
N ALA A 75 -8.77 14.70 9.26
CA ALA A 75 -8.06 15.31 8.13
C ALA A 75 -8.14 16.85 8.15
N TRP A 76 -7.58 17.45 9.19
CA TRP A 76 -7.37 18.89 9.35
C TRP A 76 -5.97 19.17 9.88
N GLY A 77 -5.49 20.39 9.67
CA GLY A 77 -4.14 20.79 10.07
C GLY A 77 -3.07 19.91 9.41
N ASP A 78 -2.17 19.35 10.21
CA ASP A 78 -1.04 18.58 9.69
C ASP A 78 -1.46 17.24 9.09
N ALA A 79 -2.50 16.60 9.60
CA ALA A 79 -3.03 15.35 9.03
C ALA A 79 -3.55 15.54 7.59
N LEU A 80 -4.13 16.70 7.29
CA LEU A 80 -4.55 17.04 5.92
C LEU A 80 -3.33 17.23 5.01
N ARG A 81 -2.31 17.94 5.48
CA ARG A 81 -1.07 18.16 4.73
C ARG A 81 -0.33 16.85 4.42
N GLU A 82 -0.24 15.95 5.40
CA GLU A 82 0.33 14.62 5.21
C GLU A 82 -0.47 13.79 4.19
N SER A 83 -1.80 13.91 4.20
CA SER A 83 -2.68 13.19 3.26
C SER A 83 -2.52 13.70 1.83
N GLU A 84 -2.44 15.02 1.65
CA GLU A 84 -2.14 15.66 0.36
C GLU A 84 -0.79 15.18 -0.18
N PHE A 85 0.24 15.19 0.68
CA PHE A 85 1.57 14.73 0.31
C PHE A 85 1.58 13.25 -0.08
N THR A 86 0.91 12.40 0.69
CA THR A 86 0.75 10.97 0.37
C THR A 86 0.10 10.79 -1.00
N GLY A 87 -0.98 11.53 -1.29
CA GLY A 87 -1.65 11.52 -2.59
C GLY A 87 -0.72 11.92 -3.73
N TRP A 88 0.02 13.02 -3.58
CA TRP A 88 0.99 13.50 -4.56
C TRP A 88 2.11 12.48 -4.83
N VAL A 89 2.66 11.86 -3.78
CA VAL A 89 3.71 10.83 -3.89
C VAL A 89 3.20 9.64 -4.72
N TYR A 90 2.00 9.13 -4.43
CA TYR A 90 1.50 7.91 -5.07
C TYR A 90 0.92 8.14 -6.47
N GLN A 91 0.31 9.30 -6.72
CA GLN A 91 -0.09 9.69 -8.07
C GLN A 91 1.14 9.95 -8.95
N GLY A 92 2.17 10.62 -8.42
CA GLY A 92 3.39 10.93 -9.16
C GLY A 92 4.29 9.72 -9.43
N LEU A 93 4.47 8.83 -8.45
CA LEU A 93 5.37 7.68 -8.58
C LEU A 93 4.72 6.46 -9.24
N CYS A 94 3.45 6.21 -8.93
CA CYS A 94 2.80 4.94 -9.29
C CYS A 94 1.61 5.12 -10.25
N GLY A 95 1.24 6.37 -10.59
CA GLY A 95 0.05 6.63 -11.42
C GLY A 95 -1.23 6.10 -10.79
N LEU A 96 -1.26 5.94 -9.46
CA LEU A 96 -2.43 5.47 -8.72
C LEU A 96 -3.45 6.60 -8.66
N ASP A 97 -4.28 6.71 -9.68
CA ASP A 97 -5.43 7.60 -9.68
C ASP A 97 -6.67 6.86 -9.17
N ALA A 98 -7.61 7.60 -8.58
CA ALA A 98 -8.90 7.04 -8.16
C ALA A 98 -9.83 6.73 -9.35
N ARG A 99 -9.39 6.98 -10.59
CA ARG A 99 -10.22 6.86 -11.80
C ARG A 99 -10.00 5.52 -12.52
N GLY A 100 -8.89 4.81 -12.24
CA GLY A 100 -8.59 3.50 -12.80
C GLY A 100 -9.55 2.40 -12.32
N ASP A 101 -9.96 2.44 -11.05
CA ASP A 101 -10.83 1.41 -10.45
C ASP A 101 -12.23 1.38 -11.11
N ALA A 102 -12.77 2.55 -11.49
CA ALA A 102 -14.05 2.65 -12.21
C ALA A 102 -13.99 2.11 -13.66
N LYS A 103 -12.78 1.97 -14.23
CA LYS A 103 -12.58 1.45 -15.59
C LYS A 103 -12.34 -0.07 -15.58
N GLN A 104 -11.75 -0.59 -14.52
CA GLN A 104 -11.50 -2.02 -14.35
C GLN A 104 -12.79 -2.82 -14.11
N GLU A 105 -13.71 -2.30 -13.28
CA GLU A 105 -15.04 -2.94 -13.08
C GLU A 105 -15.91 -2.96 -14.35
N ALA A 106 -15.68 -2.03 -15.28
CA ALA A 106 -16.42 -1.96 -16.54
C ALA A 106 -15.87 -2.93 -17.61
N ASP A 107 -14.56 -3.19 -17.63
CA ASP A 107 -13.94 -4.15 -18.55
C ASP A 107 -14.14 -5.61 -18.10
N ASP A 108 -14.22 -5.88 -16.79
CA ASP A 108 -14.49 -7.22 -16.24
C ASP A 108 -15.98 -7.61 -16.29
N ALA A 109 -16.86 -6.69 -16.71
CA ALA A 109 -18.30 -6.88 -16.82
C ALA A 109 -18.82 -7.06 -18.27
N ILE A 110 -17.91 -7.20 -19.25
CA ILE A 110 -18.20 -7.42 -20.68
C ILE A 110 -17.72 -8.81 -21.12
#